data_AF-A0A8T3E812-F1
#
_entry.id   AF-A0A8T3E812-F1
#
_cell.length_a   1.000
_cell.length_b   1.000
_cell.length_c   1.000
_cell.angle_alpha   90.00
_cell.angle_beta   90.00
_cell.angle_gamma   90.00
#
_symmetry.space_group_name_H-M   'P 1'
#
loop_
_entity.id
_entity.type
_entity.pdbx_description
1 polymer ?
#
loop_
_entity_poly.entity_id
_entity_poly.type
_entity_poly.pdbx_seq_one_letter_code
_entity_poly.pdbx_strand_id
1 'polypeptide(L)'
;MANVEETAERGGREKLQGFGEPTEPRKPLFLKRSGKEMETVLGAQCEVQRQVKAFVRLERFGQIYGAASAGCPQAPGRTLFASSGSIFGKGVKFALRDGRVVADIISAASEDGRRTAAVLNGALYLQGLHFTVDGVDTHHFVKTGPAEADLSLVGMTTGRRTLETGVNVTVTQVNAVVGGRTRRITDIQLQHGPLCLNVRYGSSLDEEKTRILEMARQRAVSQAWARERQRLREGEDGSRAWTEGERQQLLGSGRVQGYDGYYVVSVDQYPELSDSVNNIHFLRQSEMGRR
;
A
#
# COMPACT_ATOMS: atom_id res chain seq x y z
N MET A 1 -13.02 22.52 -80.59
CA MET A 1 -13.54 21.29 -79.95
C MET A 1 -13.36 21.49 -78.46
N ALA A 2 -14.37 22.04 -77.78
CA ALA A 2 -15.36 21.28 -76.99
C ALA A 2 -14.67 20.60 -75.79
N ASN A 3 -14.76 21.13 -74.56
CA ASN A 3 -15.85 20.91 -73.59
C ASN A 3 -16.46 19.51 -73.67
N VAL A 4 -16.38 18.73 -72.60
CA VAL A 4 -17.52 18.45 -71.68
C VAL A 4 -17.00 17.60 -70.50
N GLU A 5 -17.19 18.15 -69.29
CA GLU A 5 -17.31 17.46 -68.00
C GLU A 5 -18.38 16.37 -68.03
N GLU A 6 -18.17 15.21 -67.41
CA GLU A 6 -19.24 14.66 -66.56
C GLU A 6 -18.71 13.76 -65.43
N THR A 7 -19.21 14.13 -64.26
CA THR A 7 -19.22 13.60 -62.90
C THR A 7 -19.58 12.12 -62.71
N ALA A 8 -19.00 11.49 -61.69
CA ALA A 8 -19.65 10.65 -60.66
C ALA A 8 -18.55 10.11 -59.71
N GLU A 9 -18.66 9.99 -58.40
CA GLU A 9 -19.68 10.31 -57.42
C GLU A 9 -19.03 10.26 -56.02
N ARG A 10 -19.72 10.87 -55.06
CA ARG A 10 -19.33 11.06 -53.67
C ARG A 10 -19.10 9.74 -52.93
N GLY A 11 -18.08 9.74 -52.07
CA GLY A 11 -17.91 8.75 -51.01
C GLY A 11 -17.18 9.36 -49.82
N GLY A 12 -17.85 10.30 -49.14
CA GLY A 12 -17.36 10.88 -47.89
C GLY A 12 -17.12 9.76 -46.87
N ARG A 13 -15.86 9.59 -46.45
CA ARG A 13 -15.56 8.88 -45.20
C ARG A 13 -15.93 9.82 -44.06
N GLU A 14 -17.21 9.82 -43.71
CA GLU A 14 -17.67 10.25 -42.41
C GLU A 14 -16.85 9.48 -41.36
N LYS A 15 -16.07 10.23 -40.58
CA LYS A 15 -15.53 9.75 -39.32
C LYS A 15 -16.73 9.44 -38.45
N LEU A 16 -17.09 8.16 -38.34
CA LEU A 16 -17.96 7.68 -37.28
C LEU A 16 -17.27 8.03 -35.96
N GLN A 17 -17.75 9.12 -35.34
CA GLN A 17 -17.70 9.35 -33.90
C GLN A 17 -18.43 8.18 -33.25
N GLY A 18 -17.71 7.09 -33.03
CA GLY A 18 -18.16 5.96 -32.25
C GLY A 18 -18.11 6.33 -30.79
N PHE A 19 -19.30 6.64 -30.24
CA PHE A 19 -19.74 6.41 -28.87
C PHE A 19 -18.62 6.21 -27.85
N GLY A 20 -18.38 7.24 -27.03
CA GLY A 20 -17.61 7.09 -25.81
C GLY A 20 -18.19 5.93 -25.00
N GLU A 21 -17.34 4.96 -24.66
CA GLU A 21 -17.67 3.91 -23.71
C GLU A 21 -18.34 4.53 -22.49
N PRO A 22 -19.42 3.94 -21.95
CA PRO A 22 -19.98 4.38 -20.69
C PRO A 22 -18.89 4.22 -19.64
N THR A 23 -18.24 5.33 -19.30
CA THR A 23 -17.24 5.36 -18.23
C THR A 23 -17.97 5.00 -16.95
N GLU A 24 -17.68 3.82 -16.42
CA GLU A 24 -18.21 3.41 -15.13
C GLU A 24 -17.93 4.52 -14.12
N PRO A 25 -18.94 4.92 -13.33
CA PRO A 25 -18.74 5.98 -12.35
C PRO A 25 -17.63 5.57 -11.39
N ARG A 26 -16.67 6.48 -11.17
CA ARG A 26 -15.60 6.27 -10.18
C ARG A 26 -16.23 5.80 -8.86
N LYS A 27 -15.66 4.76 -8.24
CA LYS A 27 -16.12 4.15 -6.97
C LYS A 27 -16.72 5.14 -5.95
N PRO A 28 -16.10 6.29 -5.62
CA PRO A 28 -16.70 7.24 -4.68
C PRO A 28 -18.04 7.83 -5.14
N LEU A 29 -18.24 8.04 -6.44
CA LEU A 29 -19.53 8.46 -7.01
C LEU A 29 -20.56 7.33 -6.99
N PHE A 30 -20.13 6.08 -7.18
CA PHE A 30 -21.00 4.90 -7.11
C PHE A 30 -21.48 4.65 -5.68
N LEU A 31 -20.57 4.67 -4.69
CA LEU A 31 -20.94 4.53 -3.27
C LEU A 31 -21.88 5.64 -2.78
N LYS A 32 -21.68 6.88 -3.24
CA LYS A 32 -22.61 7.98 -2.91
C LYS A 32 -24.01 7.76 -3.50
N ARG A 33 -24.11 7.11 -4.66
CA ARG A 33 -25.41 6.78 -5.29
C ARG A 33 -26.06 5.54 -4.67
N SER A 34 -25.28 4.58 -4.19
CA SER A 34 -25.78 3.35 -3.53
C SER A 34 -26.03 3.49 -2.03
N GLY A 35 -25.76 4.67 -1.44
CA GLY A 35 -25.79 4.95 0.01
C GLY A 35 -27.16 4.85 0.72
N LYS A 36 -28.11 4.08 0.17
CA LYS A 36 -29.38 3.72 0.80
C LYS A 36 -29.70 2.21 0.69
N GLU A 37 -28.77 1.38 0.25
CA GLU A 37 -28.92 -0.07 0.42
C GLU A 37 -28.58 -0.43 1.87
N MET A 38 -29.55 -1.02 2.56
CA MET A 38 -29.42 -1.45 3.95
C MET A 38 -28.28 -2.46 4.08
N GLU A 39 -27.17 -2.06 4.71
CA GLU A 39 -26.08 -2.97 5.03
C GLU A 39 -26.62 -4.11 5.91
N THR A 40 -26.58 -5.34 5.41
CA THR A 40 -26.95 -6.52 6.19
C THR A 40 -25.78 -6.94 7.06
N VAL A 41 -25.74 -6.41 8.26
CA VAL A 41 -24.76 -6.78 9.29
C VAL A 41 -25.37 -7.81 10.26
N LEU A 42 -26.71 -7.77 10.46
CA LEU A 42 -27.44 -8.65 11.37
C LEU A 42 -28.29 -9.70 10.63
N GLY A 43 -28.50 -10.84 11.26
CA GLY A 43 -29.36 -11.92 10.73
C GLY A 43 -30.80 -11.49 10.44
N ALA A 44 -31.38 -10.62 11.29
CA ALA A 44 -32.71 -10.06 11.06
C ALA A 44 -32.75 -9.17 9.81
N GLN A 45 -31.69 -8.40 9.54
CA GLN A 45 -31.59 -7.57 8.32
C GLN A 45 -31.46 -8.46 7.07
N CYS A 46 -30.72 -9.57 7.17
CA CYS A 46 -30.60 -10.57 6.11
C CYS A 46 -31.97 -11.20 5.79
N GLU A 47 -32.76 -11.52 6.82
CA GLU A 47 -34.11 -12.08 6.63
C GLU A 47 -35.07 -11.06 6.00
N VAL A 48 -35.03 -9.80 6.41
CA VAL A 48 -35.81 -8.72 5.76
C VAL A 48 -35.41 -8.55 4.30
N GLN A 49 -34.10 -8.52 3.99
CA GLN A 49 -33.65 -8.45 2.59
C GLN A 49 -34.09 -9.66 1.77
N ARG A 50 -34.07 -10.86 2.35
CA ARG A 50 -34.55 -12.08 1.70
C ARG A 50 -36.03 -11.96 1.34
N GLN A 51 -36.86 -11.48 2.26
CA GLN A 51 -38.29 -11.30 2.03
C GLN A 51 -38.58 -10.23 0.97
N VAL A 52 -37.86 -9.10 1.01
CA VAL A 52 -37.98 -8.04 0.00
C VAL A 52 -37.57 -8.54 -1.39
N LYS A 53 -36.44 -9.26 -1.51
CA LYS A 53 -36.00 -9.86 -2.78
C LYS A 53 -37.00 -10.88 -3.31
N ALA A 54 -37.63 -11.65 -2.43
CA ALA A 54 -38.67 -12.60 -2.81
C ALA A 54 -39.95 -11.90 -3.28
N PHE A 55 -40.32 -10.78 -2.65
CA PHE A 55 -41.51 -10.01 -2.99
C PHE A 55 -41.41 -9.29 -4.35
N VAL A 56 -40.24 -8.75 -4.69
CA VAL A 56 -40.02 -8.00 -5.95
C VAL A 56 -39.75 -8.94 -7.15
N ARG A 57 -39.79 -10.26 -6.95
CA ARG A 57 -39.54 -11.24 -8.02
C ARG A 57 -40.78 -11.38 -8.91
N LEU A 58 -40.72 -10.81 -10.11
CA LEU A 58 -41.83 -10.76 -11.06
C LEU A 58 -41.97 -12.02 -11.96
N GLU A 59 -40.92 -12.85 -12.09
CA GLU A 59 -40.95 -14.05 -12.95
C GLU A 59 -41.02 -15.37 -12.16
N ARG A 60 -41.92 -16.27 -12.61
CA ARG A 60 -42.12 -17.63 -12.09
C ARG A 60 -41.10 -18.65 -12.64
N PHE A 61 -40.26 -18.26 -13.61
CA PHE A 61 -39.18 -19.09 -14.13
C PHE A 61 -37.86 -18.84 -13.37
N GLY A 62 -37.10 -19.93 -13.20
CA GLY A 62 -35.87 -19.95 -12.41
C GLY A 62 -34.72 -19.22 -13.09
N GLN A 63 -34.19 -18.21 -12.40
CA GLN A 63 -32.77 -17.85 -12.29
C GLN A 63 -31.88 -18.23 -13.48
N ILE A 64 -32.02 -17.48 -14.57
CA ILE A 64 -31.03 -17.43 -15.64
C ILE A 64 -30.03 -16.36 -15.20
N TYR A 65 -28.74 -16.68 -15.16
CA TYR A 65 -27.62 -15.82 -14.71
C TYR A 65 -27.36 -15.78 -13.18
N GLY A 66 -26.67 -16.80 -12.67
CA GLY A 66 -25.55 -16.68 -11.72
C GLY A 66 -25.75 -16.07 -10.32
N ALA A 67 -26.94 -15.60 -9.94
CA ALA A 67 -27.15 -15.09 -8.59
C ALA A 67 -27.23 -16.25 -7.56
N ALA A 68 -26.65 -16.08 -6.37
CA ALA A 68 -26.83 -17.05 -5.29
C ALA A 68 -28.31 -17.09 -4.87
N SER A 69 -28.89 -18.29 -4.75
CA SER A 69 -30.29 -18.52 -4.34
C SER A 69 -30.55 -18.19 -2.86
N ALA A 70 -29.49 -17.98 -2.08
CA ALA A 70 -29.58 -17.45 -0.72
C ALA A 70 -29.73 -15.92 -0.78
N GLY A 71 -30.75 -15.37 -0.13
CA GLY A 71 -31.05 -13.93 -0.10
C GLY A 71 -29.92 -13.01 0.39
N CYS A 72 -28.82 -13.57 0.88
CA CYS A 72 -27.60 -12.86 1.25
C CYS A 72 -26.43 -13.33 0.37
N PRO A 73 -25.65 -12.41 -0.21
CA PRO A 73 -24.46 -12.78 -0.96
C PRO A 73 -23.54 -13.58 -0.04
N GLN A 74 -23.26 -14.84 -0.41
CA GLN A 74 -22.05 -15.51 0.07
C GLN A 74 -20.91 -14.53 -0.18
N ALA A 75 -20.08 -14.26 0.84
CA ALA A 75 -18.96 -13.34 0.69
C ALA A 75 -18.25 -13.71 -0.62
N PRO A 76 -18.30 -12.86 -1.66
CA PRO A 76 -17.73 -13.22 -2.94
C PRO A 76 -16.27 -13.54 -2.65
N GLY A 77 -15.76 -14.64 -3.19
CA GLY A 77 -14.34 -14.97 -3.03
C GLY A 77 -13.53 -13.76 -3.47
N ARG A 78 -13.04 -12.96 -2.52
CA ARG A 78 -12.38 -11.67 -2.77
C ARG A 78 -11.01 -11.85 -3.44
N THR A 79 -10.63 -13.09 -3.70
CA THR A 79 -9.41 -13.48 -4.39
C THR A 79 -9.65 -13.38 -5.89
N LEU A 80 -9.26 -12.24 -6.47
CA LEU A 80 -9.20 -12.05 -7.92
C LEU A 80 -8.10 -12.91 -8.58
N PHE A 81 -7.13 -13.39 -7.79
CA PHE A 81 -5.97 -14.14 -8.23
C PHE A 81 -5.70 -15.35 -7.34
N ALA A 82 -4.88 -16.29 -7.83
CA ALA A 82 -4.43 -17.44 -7.06
C ALA A 82 -3.67 -17.00 -5.80
N SER A 83 -3.98 -17.64 -4.66
CA SER A 83 -3.26 -17.41 -3.41
C SER A 83 -1.89 -18.09 -3.44
N SER A 84 -0.82 -17.33 -3.24
CA SER A 84 0.50 -17.89 -2.96
C SER A 84 0.60 -18.43 -1.53
N GLY A 85 1.75 -19.03 -1.17
CA GLY A 85 2.08 -19.33 0.22
C GLY A 85 1.96 -18.09 1.13
N SER A 86 1.86 -18.32 2.44
CA SER A 86 1.68 -17.28 3.45
C SER A 86 2.79 -17.38 4.48
N ILE A 87 3.24 -16.23 5.01
CA ILE A 87 4.17 -16.15 6.16
C ILE A 87 3.59 -16.91 7.35
N PHE A 88 2.27 -16.82 7.51
CA PHE A 88 1.50 -17.61 8.46
C PHE A 88 1.04 -18.88 7.76
N GLY A 89 1.68 -20.00 8.09
CA GLY A 89 1.27 -21.31 7.60
C GLY A 89 -0.10 -21.73 8.16
N LYS A 90 -0.55 -22.92 7.77
CA LYS A 90 -1.76 -23.53 8.35
C LYS A 90 -1.60 -23.63 9.87
N GLY A 91 -2.68 -23.41 10.61
CA GLY A 91 -2.71 -23.59 12.06
C GLY A 91 -2.14 -22.44 12.89
N VAL A 92 -1.82 -21.30 12.27
CA VAL A 92 -1.48 -20.06 12.99
C VAL A 92 -2.68 -19.13 12.98
N LYS A 93 -3.10 -18.67 14.16
CA LYS A 93 -4.06 -17.56 14.32
C LYS A 93 -3.26 -16.28 14.51
N PHE A 94 -3.64 -15.23 13.81
CA PHE A 94 -3.05 -13.92 13.92
C PHE A 94 -4.17 -12.89 14.07
N ALA A 95 -4.09 -12.07 15.12
CA ALA A 95 -5.02 -10.99 15.36
C ALA A 95 -4.27 -9.73 15.76
N LEU A 96 -4.74 -8.59 15.27
CA LEU A 96 -4.30 -7.28 15.74
C LEU A 96 -5.39 -6.71 16.65
N ARG A 97 -5.06 -6.51 17.92
CA ARG A 97 -5.97 -5.96 18.92
C ARG A 97 -5.28 -4.81 19.64
N ASP A 98 -5.91 -3.64 19.61
CA ASP A 98 -5.40 -2.43 20.27
C ASP A 98 -3.94 -2.11 19.90
N GLY A 99 -3.60 -2.29 18.60
CA GLY A 99 -2.24 -2.09 18.08
C GLY A 99 -1.23 -3.18 18.46
N ARG A 100 -1.63 -4.22 19.20
CA ARG A 100 -0.78 -5.35 19.57
C ARG A 100 -1.16 -6.61 18.82
N VAL A 101 -0.15 -7.33 18.36
CA VAL A 101 -0.32 -8.64 17.74
C VAL A 101 -0.56 -9.68 18.83
N VAL A 102 -1.60 -10.49 18.65
CA VAL A 102 -1.86 -11.72 19.39
C VAL A 102 -1.78 -12.86 18.38
N ALA A 103 -0.77 -13.71 18.54
CA ALA A 103 -0.62 -14.89 17.71
C ALA A 103 -0.79 -16.15 18.57
N ASP A 104 -1.63 -17.06 18.10
CA ASP A 104 -1.95 -18.33 18.77
C ASP A 104 -1.78 -19.48 17.77
N ILE A 105 -1.49 -20.68 18.29
CA ILE A 105 -1.05 -21.82 17.49
C ILE A 105 -1.94 -23.01 17.82
N ILE A 106 -2.47 -23.67 16.80
CA ILE A 106 -3.18 -24.95 16.96
C ILE A 106 -2.27 -26.13 16.61
N SER A 107 -2.68 -27.35 16.98
CA SER A 107 -1.89 -28.59 16.79
C SER A 107 -1.43 -28.81 15.34
N ALA A 108 -2.23 -28.36 14.36
CA ALA A 108 -1.91 -28.47 12.93
C ALA A 108 -0.80 -27.54 12.43
N ALA A 109 -0.22 -26.68 13.28
CA ALA A 109 0.80 -25.73 12.87
C ALA A 109 2.16 -26.38 12.62
N SER A 110 2.77 -26.04 11.47
CA SER A 110 4.15 -26.41 11.14
C SER A 110 5.16 -25.74 12.07
N GLU A 111 6.37 -26.31 12.15
CA GLU A 111 7.44 -25.73 12.96
C GLU A 111 7.77 -24.29 12.54
N ASP A 112 7.86 -24.04 11.22
CA ASP A 112 8.05 -22.69 10.68
C ASP A 112 6.94 -21.72 11.08
N GLY A 113 5.68 -22.16 11.03
CA GLY A 113 4.55 -21.35 11.47
C GLY A 113 4.61 -21.03 12.97
N ARG A 114 5.12 -21.95 13.79
CA ARG A 114 5.35 -21.72 15.23
C ARG A 114 6.43 -20.66 15.44
N ARG A 115 7.53 -20.73 14.68
CA ARG A 115 8.63 -19.75 14.74
C ARG A 115 8.16 -18.35 14.32
N THR A 116 7.47 -18.22 13.18
CA THR A 116 6.97 -16.92 12.70
C THR A 116 5.92 -16.32 13.64
N ALA A 117 5.01 -17.16 14.17
CA ALA A 117 4.03 -16.74 15.17
C ALA A 117 4.68 -16.22 16.45
N ALA A 118 5.70 -16.92 16.98
CA ALA A 118 6.38 -16.52 18.20
C ALA A 118 7.08 -15.16 18.07
N VAL A 119 7.78 -14.93 16.95
CA VAL A 119 8.44 -13.66 16.64
C VAL A 119 7.43 -12.50 16.68
N LEU A 120 6.28 -12.67 16.05
CA LEU A 120 5.26 -11.62 15.94
C LEU A 120 4.38 -11.49 17.19
N ASN A 121 4.22 -12.54 17.99
CA ASN A 121 3.35 -12.51 19.15
C ASN A 121 3.78 -11.41 20.14
N GLY A 122 2.83 -10.59 20.55
CA GLY A 122 3.05 -9.47 21.46
C GLY A 122 3.73 -8.25 20.83
N ALA A 123 4.08 -8.27 19.55
CA ALA A 123 4.64 -7.10 18.87
C ALA A 123 3.58 -6.00 18.69
N LEU A 124 4.01 -4.74 18.74
CA LEU A 124 3.19 -3.56 18.48
C LEU A 124 3.27 -3.21 17.00
N TYR A 125 2.14 -3.12 16.32
CA TYR A 125 2.07 -2.78 14.91
C TYR A 125 2.04 -1.26 14.73
N LEU A 126 2.86 -0.75 13.81
CA LEU A 126 2.77 0.65 13.39
C LEU A 126 1.67 0.82 12.34
N GLN A 127 0.46 1.10 12.84
CA GLN A 127 -0.71 1.31 12.00
C GLN A 127 -0.52 2.49 11.04
N GLY A 128 -0.88 2.30 9.77
CA GLY A 128 -0.78 3.33 8.73
C GLY A 128 0.64 3.62 8.24
N LEU A 129 1.65 2.90 8.74
CA LEU A 129 3.05 3.04 8.32
C LEU A 129 3.55 1.74 7.70
N HIS A 130 3.02 1.44 6.52
CA HIS A 130 3.53 0.39 5.64
C HIS A 130 3.74 0.99 4.26
N PHE A 131 4.76 0.49 3.54
CA PHE A 131 5.16 1.04 2.24
C PHE A 131 5.51 -0.09 1.29
N THR A 132 5.16 0.09 0.03
CA THR A 132 5.59 -0.81 -1.05
C THR A 132 6.82 -0.22 -1.72
N VAL A 133 7.98 -0.82 -1.46
CA VAL A 133 9.27 -0.40 -2.03
C VAL A 133 9.82 -1.55 -2.86
N ASP A 134 10.20 -1.27 -4.10
CA ASP A 134 10.73 -2.27 -5.05
C ASP A 134 9.84 -3.51 -5.19
N GLY A 135 8.51 -3.31 -5.15
CA GLY A 135 7.51 -4.37 -5.25
C GLY A 135 7.29 -5.19 -3.97
N VAL A 136 7.88 -4.79 -2.85
CA VAL A 136 7.74 -5.44 -1.55
C VAL A 136 6.97 -4.53 -0.59
N ASP A 137 5.77 -4.95 -0.19
CA ASP A 137 4.96 -4.31 0.84
C ASP A 137 5.48 -4.67 2.23
N THR A 138 6.02 -3.68 2.92
CA THR A 138 6.70 -3.85 4.21
C THR A 138 5.86 -3.29 5.35
N HIS A 139 5.46 -4.18 6.26
CA HIS A 139 4.77 -3.83 7.50
C HIS A 139 5.75 -3.79 8.68
N HIS A 140 5.63 -2.77 9.52
CA HIS A 140 6.56 -2.51 10.61
C HIS A 140 5.95 -2.83 11.98
N PHE A 141 6.72 -3.52 12.81
CA PHE A 141 6.37 -3.90 14.17
C PHE A 141 7.51 -3.59 15.14
N VAL A 142 7.18 -3.33 16.39
CA VAL A 142 8.13 -3.12 17.48
C VAL A 142 7.82 -4.07 18.62
N LYS A 143 8.84 -4.75 19.16
CA LYS A 143 8.66 -5.63 20.32
C LYS A 143 9.48 -5.11 21.50
N THR A 144 8.78 -4.81 22.59
CA THR A 144 9.37 -4.35 23.85
C THR A 144 9.89 -5.57 24.61
N GLY A 145 11.18 -5.84 24.49
CA GLY A 145 11.83 -6.98 25.15
C GLY A 145 13.16 -7.35 24.49
N PRO A 146 13.90 -8.29 25.10
CA PRO A 146 15.11 -8.86 24.49
C PRO A 146 14.77 -9.64 23.21
N ALA A 147 15.62 -9.53 22.20
CA ALA A 147 15.46 -10.29 20.95
C ALA A 147 15.91 -11.76 21.12
N GLU A 148 16.73 -12.05 22.14
CA GLU A 148 17.41 -13.32 22.34
C GLU A 148 16.46 -14.52 22.41
N ALA A 149 15.28 -14.35 23.03
CA ALA A 149 14.27 -15.39 23.09
C ALA A 149 13.78 -15.75 21.68
N ASP A 150 13.42 -14.76 20.86
CA ASP A 150 12.92 -14.99 19.50
C ASP A 150 14.04 -15.45 18.55
N LEU A 151 15.27 -14.94 18.71
CA LEU A 151 16.44 -15.39 17.97
C LEU A 151 16.77 -16.87 18.24
N SER A 152 16.61 -17.33 19.48
CA SER A 152 16.79 -18.73 19.84
C SER A 152 15.77 -19.65 19.15
N LEU A 153 14.51 -19.20 19.04
CA LEU A 153 13.44 -19.92 18.34
C LEU A 153 13.65 -19.95 16.82
N VAL A 154 14.11 -18.83 16.25
CA VAL A 154 14.48 -18.74 14.84
C VAL A 154 15.77 -19.53 14.55
N GLY A 155 16.61 -19.79 15.56
CA GLY A 155 17.89 -20.49 15.40
C GLY A 155 18.90 -19.69 14.60
N MET A 156 18.86 -18.35 14.70
CA MET A 156 19.78 -17.45 14.00
C MET A 156 20.13 -16.24 14.86
N THR A 157 21.34 -15.72 14.67
CA THR A 157 21.80 -14.47 15.30
C THR A 157 21.94 -13.33 14.30
N THR A 158 22.42 -13.61 13.09
CA THR A 158 22.57 -12.64 11.98
C THR A 158 22.47 -13.34 10.63
N GLY A 159 22.20 -12.59 9.56
CA GLY A 159 22.21 -13.08 8.19
C GLY A 159 20.82 -13.46 7.70
N ARG A 160 20.75 -14.23 6.61
CA ARG A 160 19.50 -14.60 5.93
C ARG A 160 19.39 -16.13 5.81
N ARG A 161 18.21 -16.68 6.11
CA ARG A 161 17.85 -18.09 5.84
C ARG A 161 16.49 -18.16 5.16
N THR A 162 16.26 -19.21 4.39
CA THR A 162 14.92 -19.55 3.89
C THR A 162 14.40 -20.73 4.71
N LEU A 163 13.17 -20.61 5.20
CA LEU A 163 12.45 -21.67 5.90
C LEU A 163 11.90 -22.70 4.89
N GLU A 164 11.49 -23.88 5.34
CA GLU A 164 10.96 -24.95 4.47
C GLU A 164 9.69 -24.51 3.73
N THR A 165 8.90 -23.68 4.40
CA THR A 165 7.70 -23.03 3.86
C THR A 165 7.98 -21.95 2.80
N GLY A 166 9.24 -21.66 2.48
CA GLY A 166 9.66 -20.62 1.52
C GLY A 166 9.73 -19.21 2.10
N VAL A 167 9.49 -19.05 3.41
CA VAL A 167 9.62 -17.76 4.10
C VAL A 167 11.11 -17.42 4.26
N ASN A 168 11.52 -16.26 3.77
CA ASN A 168 12.85 -15.72 3.98
C ASN A 168 12.90 -14.98 5.31
N VAL A 169 13.79 -15.41 6.20
CA VAL A 169 14.06 -14.76 7.48
C VAL A 169 15.42 -14.07 7.40
N THR A 170 15.44 -12.77 7.65
CA THR A 170 16.67 -11.98 7.71
C THR A 170 16.80 -11.36 9.10
N VAL A 171 17.95 -11.55 9.74
CA VAL A 171 18.28 -10.98 11.04
C VAL A 171 19.43 -10.00 10.89
N THR A 172 19.19 -8.75 11.28
CA THR A 172 20.19 -7.69 11.28
C THR A 172 20.36 -7.16 12.70
N GLN A 173 21.61 -7.00 13.15
CA GLN A 173 21.92 -6.49 14.48
C GLN A 173 22.93 -5.35 14.38
N VAL A 174 22.56 -4.18 14.90
CA VAL A 174 23.39 -2.98 14.86
C VAL A 174 23.43 -2.30 16.22
N ASN A 175 24.60 -1.80 16.61
CA ASN A 175 24.72 -0.93 17.77
C ASN A 175 24.39 0.49 17.34
N ALA A 176 23.28 1.03 17.83
CA ALA A 176 22.84 2.39 17.51
C ALA A 176 22.87 3.26 18.77
N VAL A 177 23.28 4.52 18.60
CA VAL A 177 23.12 5.55 19.64
C VAL A 177 21.74 6.17 19.44
N VAL A 178 20.83 5.94 20.37
CA VAL A 178 19.49 6.53 20.36
C VAL A 178 19.25 7.23 21.70
N GLY A 179 18.85 8.49 21.65
CA GLY A 179 18.68 9.30 22.87
C GLY A 179 19.96 9.42 23.70
N GLY A 180 21.14 9.44 23.07
CA GLY A 180 22.45 9.54 23.73
C GLY A 180 22.92 8.26 24.43
N ARG A 181 22.17 7.14 24.33
CA ARG A 181 22.55 5.84 24.88
C ARG A 181 22.81 4.84 23.76
N THR A 182 23.92 4.11 23.85
CA THR A 182 24.20 3.00 22.94
C THR A 182 23.32 1.82 23.31
N ARG A 183 22.58 1.30 22.33
CA ARG A 183 21.75 0.09 22.49
C ARG A 183 21.84 -0.79 21.24
N ARG A 184 21.72 -2.10 21.44
CA ARG A 184 21.67 -3.06 20.35
C ARG A 184 20.26 -3.05 19.77
N ILE A 185 20.17 -2.66 18.51
CA ILE A 185 18.95 -2.80 17.70
C ILE A 185 19.05 -4.13 16.97
N THR A 186 17.97 -4.90 17.04
CA THR A 186 17.83 -6.12 16.24
C THR A 186 16.59 -5.98 15.36
N ASP A 187 16.72 -6.24 14.07
CA ASP A 187 15.62 -6.30 13.12
C ASP A 187 15.48 -7.76 12.65
N ILE A 188 14.29 -8.34 12.81
CA ILE A 188 13.92 -9.65 12.26
C ILE A 188 12.90 -9.41 11.15
N GLN A 189 13.26 -9.73 9.91
CA GLN A 189 12.41 -9.61 8.74
C GLN A 189 11.90 -10.98 8.31
N LEU A 190 10.59 -11.10 8.15
CA LEU A 190 9.90 -12.28 7.61
C LEU A 190 9.32 -11.90 6.26
N GLN A 191 9.89 -12.40 5.17
CA GLN A 191 9.47 -12.07 3.81
C GLN A 191 8.99 -13.32 3.06
N HIS A 192 7.83 -13.23 2.42
CA HIS A 192 7.33 -14.25 1.50
C HIS A 192 6.69 -13.59 0.28
N GLY A 193 7.29 -13.78 -0.90
CA GLY A 193 6.88 -13.07 -2.11
C GLY A 193 6.95 -11.54 -1.93
N PRO A 194 5.89 -10.80 -2.29
CA PRO A 194 5.83 -9.34 -2.18
C PRO A 194 5.45 -8.84 -0.77
N LEU A 195 5.32 -9.72 0.24
CA LEU A 195 5.00 -9.32 1.62
C LEU A 195 6.23 -9.43 2.51
N CYS A 196 6.52 -8.39 3.29
CA CYS A 196 7.56 -8.36 4.31
C CYS A 196 7.02 -7.86 5.65
N LEU A 197 7.30 -8.57 6.73
CA LEU A 197 6.99 -8.17 8.10
C LEU A 197 8.32 -7.92 8.83
N ASN A 198 8.57 -6.68 9.23
CA ASN A 198 9.80 -6.29 9.94
C ASN A 198 9.51 -6.06 11.41
N VAL A 199 10.08 -6.87 12.29
CA VAL A 199 9.99 -6.72 13.75
C VAL A 199 11.29 -6.15 14.30
N ARG A 200 11.20 -4.96 14.88
CA ARG A 200 12.33 -4.25 15.48
C ARG A 200 12.33 -4.38 17.00
N TYR A 201 13.51 -4.68 17.55
CA TYR A 201 13.80 -4.81 18.97
C TYR A 201 14.77 -3.71 19.41
N GLY A 202 14.72 -3.35 20.69
CA GLY A 202 15.58 -2.33 21.27
C GLY A 202 15.19 -0.90 20.85
N SER A 203 13.98 -0.69 20.33
CA SER A 203 13.42 0.63 20.04
C SER A 203 12.04 0.78 20.68
N SER A 204 11.68 2.00 21.07
CA SER A 204 10.29 2.34 21.39
C SER A 204 9.46 2.51 20.11
N LEU A 205 8.14 2.52 20.28
CA LEU A 205 7.19 2.72 19.18
C LEU A 205 7.39 4.09 18.52
N ASP A 206 7.56 5.15 19.32
CA ASP A 206 7.71 6.53 18.82
C ASP A 206 9.04 6.76 18.09
N GLU A 207 10.12 6.16 18.59
CA GLU A 207 11.43 6.22 17.92
C GLU A 207 11.39 5.51 16.56
N GLU A 208 10.75 4.33 16.50
CA GLU A 208 10.64 3.60 15.22
C GLU A 208 9.67 4.29 14.26
N LYS A 209 8.57 4.88 14.77
CA LYS A 209 7.66 5.72 13.99
C LYS A 209 8.43 6.87 13.33
N THR A 210 9.22 7.60 14.12
CA THR A 210 10.02 8.74 13.64
C THR A 210 11.03 8.29 12.60
N ARG A 211 11.73 7.16 12.85
CA ARG A 211 12.69 6.59 11.90
C ARG A 211 12.04 6.22 10.57
N ILE A 212 10.89 5.55 10.60
CA ILE A 212 10.19 5.11 9.39
C ILE A 212 9.69 6.31 8.58
N LEU A 213 9.13 7.33 9.24
CA LEU A 213 8.67 8.55 8.59
C LEU A 213 9.83 9.32 7.94
N GLU A 214 11.00 9.38 8.58
CA GLU A 214 12.18 10.01 7.99
C GLU A 214 12.70 9.20 6.79
N MET A 215 12.71 7.86 6.87
CA MET A 215 13.04 7.01 5.72
C MET A 215 12.05 7.21 4.55
N ALA A 216 10.75 7.33 4.84
CA ALA A 216 9.73 7.62 3.84
C ALA A 216 9.93 9.00 3.21
N ARG A 217 10.23 10.02 4.02
CA ARG A 217 10.56 11.38 3.55
C ARG A 217 11.74 11.38 2.59
N GLN A 218 12.84 10.71 2.97
CA GLN A 218 14.04 10.63 2.14
C GLN A 218 13.74 9.99 0.78
N ARG A 219 12.93 8.92 0.76
CA ARG A 219 12.46 8.30 -0.50
C ARG A 219 11.61 9.26 -1.32
N ALA A 220 10.58 9.87 -0.71
CA ALA A 220 9.67 10.79 -1.39
C ALA A 220 10.42 11.98 -2.01
N VAL A 221 11.31 12.61 -1.24
CA VAL A 221 12.11 13.76 -1.70
C VAL A 221 13.09 13.34 -2.80
N SER A 222 13.75 12.19 -2.67
CA SER A 222 14.66 11.70 -3.71
C SER A 222 13.92 11.41 -5.02
N GLN A 223 12.76 10.78 -4.94
CA GLN A 223 11.91 10.50 -6.11
C GLN A 223 11.32 11.78 -6.71
N ALA A 224 10.96 12.77 -5.89
CA ALA A 224 10.50 14.08 -6.35
C ALA A 224 11.59 14.80 -7.15
N TRP A 225 12.83 14.81 -6.66
CA TRP A 225 13.96 15.39 -7.39
C TRP A 225 14.21 14.68 -8.72
N ALA A 226 14.17 13.33 -8.72
CA ALA A 226 14.34 12.54 -9.93
C ALA A 226 13.24 12.83 -10.97
N ARG A 227 11.98 12.93 -10.52
CA ARG A 227 10.84 13.27 -11.38
C ARG A 227 10.94 14.69 -11.93
N GLU A 228 11.33 15.65 -11.11
CA GLU A 228 11.49 17.05 -11.52
C GLU A 228 12.60 17.20 -12.57
N ARG A 229 13.73 16.52 -12.35
CA ARG A 229 14.82 16.46 -13.34
C ARG A 229 14.36 15.83 -14.65
N GLN A 230 13.53 14.79 -14.59
CA GLN A 230 13.02 14.12 -15.78
C GLN A 230 12.07 15.02 -16.57
N ARG A 231 11.15 15.73 -15.90
CA ARG A 231 10.27 16.73 -16.54
C ARG A 231 11.04 17.78 -17.31
N LEU A 232 12.09 18.33 -16.68
CA LEU A 232 12.93 19.34 -17.34
C LEU A 232 13.66 18.80 -18.57
N ARG A 233 14.04 17.51 -18.59
CA ARG A 233 14.64 16.87 -19.77
C ARG A 233 13.63 16.67 -20.90
N GLU A 234 12.38 16.37 -20.55
CA GLU A 234 11.29 16.16 -21.49
C GLU A 234 10.68 17.48 -22.01
N GLY A 235 11.11 18.61 -21.44
CA GLY A 235 10.59 19.93 -21.80
C GLY A 235 9.22 20.23 -21.18
N GLU A 236 8.77 19.41 -20.23
CA GLU A 236 7.56 19.66 -19.46
C GLU A 236 7.77 20.82 -18.48
N ASP A 237 6.66 21.47 -18.10
CA ASP A 237 6.67 22.44 -17.02
C ASP A 237 7.03 21.77 -15.70
N GLY A 238 7.99 22.36 -15.00
CA GLY A 238 8.37 21.94 -13.66
C GLY A 238 7.22 22.10 -12.66
N SER A 239 7.30 21.42 -11.53
CA SER A 239 6.39 21.70 -10.39
C SER A 239 6.47 23.14 -9.91
N ARG A 240 7.57 23.84 -10.25
CA ARG A 240 7.82 25.25 -10.00
C ARG A 240 8.49 25.91 -11.20
N ALA A 241 8.32 27.22 -11.31
CA ALA A 241 9.09 28.06 -12.22
C ALA A 241 10.56 28.15 -11.77
N TRP A 242 11.40 27.31 -12.37
CA TRP A 242 12.86 27.33 -12.20
C TRP A 242 13.50 28.38 -13.12
N THR A 243 14.42 29.17 -12.58
CA THR A 243 15.26 30.06 -13.39
C THR A 243 16.25 29.24 -14.24
N GLU A 244 16.78 29.82 -15.32
CA GLU A 244 17.68 29.09 -16.22
C GLU A 244 18.91 28.50 -15.49
N GLY A 245 19.50 29.25 -14.56
CA GLY A 245 20.61 28.75 -13.75
C GLY A 245 20.23 27.56 -12.86
N GLU A 246 19.04 27.59 -12.26
CA GLU A 246 18.52 26.49 -11.44
C GLU A 246 18.18 25.27 -12.29
N ARG A 247 17.65 25.46 -13.51
CA ARG A 247 17.39 24.38 -14.46
C ARG A 247 18.68 23.66 -14.82
N GLN A 248 19.74 24.39 -15.15
CA GLN A 248 21.06 23.79 -15.43
C GLN A 248 21.61 23.04 -14.22
N GLN A 249 21.46 23.60 -13.02
CA GLN A 249 21.87 22.93 -11.78
C GLN A 249 21.11 21.62 -11.54
N LEU A 250 19.80 21.62 -11.75
CA LEU A 250 18.95 20.45 -11.58
C LEU A 250 19.27 19.36 -12.63
N LEU A 251 19.52 19.75 -13.89
CA LEU A 251 19.91 18.81 -14.94
C LEU A 251 21.30 18.20 -14.69
N GLY A 252 22.25 19.00 -14.20
CA GLY A 252 23.61 18.56 -13.90
C GLY A 252 23.72 17.73 -12.62
N SER A 253 23.32 18.31 -11.48
CA SER A 253 23.51 17.72 -10.15
C SER A 253 22.31 16.92 -9.62
N GLY A 254 21.13 17.07 -10.23
CA GLY A 254 19.90 16.42 -9.80
C GLY A 254 19.18 17.11 -8.63
N ARG A 255 19.71 18.23 -8.13
CA ARG A 255 19.11 19.06 -7.08
C ARG A 255 19.40 20.54 -7.33
N VAL A 256 18.68 21.42 -6.67
CA VAL A 256 18.95 22.87 -6.70
C VAL A 256 19.38 23.32 -5.31
N GLN A 257 20.50 24.03 -5.21
CA GLN A 257 21.04 24.46 -3.92
C GLN A 257 20.10 25.49 -3.26
N GLY A 258 19.91 25.35 -1.95
CA GLY A 258 19.01 26.23 -1.17
C GLY A 258 17.54 25.81 -1.20
N TYR A 259 17.18 24.80 -2.00
CA TYR A 259 15.86 24.19 -1.99
C TYR A 259 15.86 22.85 -1.25
N ASP A 260 14.81 22.61 -0.49
CA ASP A 260 14.52 21.28 0.07
C ASP A 260 13.04 20.92 -0.20
N GLY A 261 12.73 19.63 -0.11
CA GLY A 261 11.39 19.09 -0.28
C GLY A 261 10.64 19.07 1.04
N TYR A 262 9.46 19.69 1.06
CA TYR A 262 8.57 19.73 2.23
C TYR A 262 7.23 19.09 1.91
N TYR A 263 6.58 18.53 2.92
CA TYR A 263 5.24 18.00 2.78
C TYR A 263 4.21 19.11 2.56
N VAL A 264 3.31 18.91 1.60
CA VAL A 264 2.16 19.80 1.38
C VAL A 264 1.06 19.47 2.38
N VAL A 265 0.78 18.18 2.56
CA VAL A 265 -0.18 17.63 3.52
C VAL A 265 0.58 17.04 4.70
N SER A 266 0.15 17.37 5.92
CA SER A 266 0.76 16.84 7.15
C SER A 266 0.70 15.32 7.19
N VAL A 267 1.87 14.69 7.32
CA VAL A 267 2.04 13.24 7.45
C VAL A 267 1.68 12.72 8.84
N ASP A 268 1.49 13.60 9.82
CA ASP A 268 0.99 13.20 11.15
C ASP A 268 -0.49 12.79 11.08
N GLN A 269 -1.25 13.44 10.20
CA GLN A 269 -2.66 13.14 9.95
C GLN A 269 -2.84 12.09 8.84
N TYR A 270 -1.98 12.13 7.82
CA TYR A 270 -2.03 11.24 6.65
C TYR A 270 -0.70 10.52 6.45
N PRO A 271 -0.34 9.56 7.32
CA PRO A 271 0.93 8.83 7.25
C PRO A 271 1.10 8.05 5.95
N GLU A 272 0.00 7.65 5.31
CA GLU A 272 -0.02 6.98 4.00
C GLU A 272 0.53 7.84 2.86
N LEU A 273 0.60 9.17 3.04
CA LEU A 273 1.16 10.10 2.04
C LEU A 273 2.65 10.40 2.26
N SER A 274 3.29 9.76 3.23
CA SER A 274 4.69 10.06 3.60
C SER A 274 5.72 9.59 2.59
N ASP A 275 5.43 8.58 1.76
CA ASP A 275 6.29 8.19 0.63
C ASP A 275 5.87 8.82 -0.71
N SER A 276 4.79 9.60 -0.71
CA SER A 276 4.19 10.08 -1.95
C SER A 276 4.97 11.24 -2.55
N VAL A 277 5.48 11.03 -3.76
CA VAL A 277 6.15 12.07 -4.56
C VAL A 277 5.26 13.29 -4.79
N ASN A 278 3.94 13.08 -4.95
CA ASN A 278 2.98 14.16 -5.20
C ASN A 278 2.73 15.03 -3.95
N ASN A 279 3.13 14.56 -2.76
CA ASN A 279 3.01 15.29 -1.52
C ASN A 279 4.26 16.14 -1.21
N ILE A 280 5.27 16.15 -2.10
CA ILE A 280 6.50 16.92 -1.92
C ILE A 280 6.45 18.21 -2.73
N HIS A 281 6.78 19.32 -2.09
CA HIS A 281 6.92 20.63 -2.71
C HIS A 281 8.29 21.25 -2.38
N PHE A 282 8.96 21.79 -3.39
CA PHE A 282 10.27 22.42 -3.22
C PHE A 282 10.14 23.87 -2.75
N LEU A 283 10.76 24.17 -1.60
CA LEU A 283 10.76 25.51 -1.00
C LEU A 283 12.17 25.90 -0.60
N ARG A 284 12.46 27.21 -0.63
CA ARG A 284 13.66 27.76 -0.01
C ARG A 284 13.46 27.94 1.49
N GLN A 285 14.55 27.94 2.25
CA GLN A 285 14.50 28.23 3.69
C GLN A 285 13.85 29.59 3.99
N SER A 286 14.03 30.60 3.13
CA SER A 286 13.42 31.92 3.25
C SER A 286 11.89 31.91 3.10
N GLU A 287 11.32 30.87 2.51
CA GLU A 287 9.88 30.74 2.25
C GLU A 287 9.15 29.99 3.37
N MET A 288 9.89 29.33 4.28
CA MET A 288 9.33 28.52 5.35
C MET A 288 8.58 29.32 6.44
N GLY A 289 8.84 30.61 6.59
CA GLY A 289 8.26 31.46 7.65
C GLY A 289 7.04 32.29 7.25
N ARG A 290 6.50 32.10 6.03
CA ARG A 290 5.39 32.90 5.49
C ARG A 290 4.04 32.18 5.47
N ARG A 291 3.90 31.06 6.17
CA ARG A 291 2.67 30.26 6.25
C ARG A 291 2.12 30.24 7.66
#